data_AF-A0A182SND5-F1
#
_entry.id   AF-A0A182SND5-F1
#
_cell.length_a   1.000
_cell.length_b   1.000
_cell.length_c   1.000
_cell.angle_alpha   90.00
_cell.angle_beta   90.00
_cell.angle_gamma   90.00
#
_symmetry.space_group_name_H-M   'P 1'
#
loop_
_entity.id
_entity.type
_entity.pdbx_description
1 polymer ?
#
loop_
_entity_poly.entity_id
_entity_poly.type
_entity_poly.pdbx_seq_one_letter_code
_entity_poly.pdbx_strand_id
1 'polypeptide(L)'
;KLQILDLSHNYLLHVEHNQRHFDALKQLYLANNSIVTLKISANNTLETITLSNNDWDCKSLRALLTKVPHQLDTGDSDHNCKPDYQLEQNLCCKATDKPYLDRLLQYIHLTSSAEKLSRACSPAEALSSVQDLSDYMSNVTGGVQLNPSLQAEINELRHETQQLTDTQDQLEKLLHSLDTEIDDNLRRYRVTKDAMVAPSQNLHKVIAHLKSRQAFKLQESDGRRSEANQKKRNVETLEQENKSLQSQRTEKEDMVKQIKQATTQQRTIVRKLEAQKNRNPDTRRITK
;
A
#
# COMPACT_ATOMS: atom_id res chain seq x y z
N LYS A 1 12.65 -0.16 24.61
CA LYS A 1 12.08 -1.49 24.30
C LYS A 1 11.13 -1.31 23.11
N LEU A 2 11.25 -2.11 22.06
CA LEU A 2 10.34 -2.05 20.91
C LEU A 2 8.93 -2.51 21.35
N GLN A 3 7.89 -1.76 20.98
CA GLN A 3 6.51 -2.05 21.35
C GLN A 3 5.60 -2.27 20.15
N ILE A 4 5.87 -1.57 19.04
CA ILE A 4 5.10 -1.62 17.81
C ILE A 4 6.05 -2.04 16.70
N LEU A 5 5.66 -3.04 15.92
CA LEU A 5 6.38 -3.47 14.73
C LEU A 5 5.39 -3.65 13.59
N ASP A 6 5.53 -2.80 12.57
CA ASP A 6 4.76 -2.91 11.35
C ASP A 6 5.64 -3.48 10.23
N LEU A 7 5.27 -4.67 9.77
CA LEU A 7 5.87 -5.39 8.66
C LEU A 7 4.83 -5.70 7.58
N SER A 8 3.68 -5.04 7.61
CA SER A 8 2.63 -5.21 6.60
C SER A 8 3.11 -4.78 5.20
N HIS A 9 2.47 -5.32 4.16
CA HIS A 9 2.77 -4.98 2.75
C HIS A 9 4.23 -5.26 2.31
N ASN A 10 4.76 -6.41 2.73
CA ASN A 10 6.07 -6.91 2.34
C ASN A 10 5.96 -8.28 1.66
N TYR A 11 7.09 -8.95 1.44
CA TYR A 11 7.16 -10.30 0.85
C TYR A 11 7.69 -11.32 1.86
N LEU A 12 7.32 -11.17 3.14
CA LEU A 12 7.76 -12.09 4.19
C LEU A 12 7.13 -13.47 3.97
N LEU A 13 7.95 -14.52 4.05
CA LEU A 13 7.53 -15.91 3.87
C LEU A 13 7.69 -16.73 5.15
N HIS A 14 8.84 -16.58 5.80
CA HIS A 14 9.23 -17.35 6.98
C HIS A 14 9.69 -16.41 8.10
N VAL A 15 8.84 -16.28 9.12
CA VAL A 15 9.06 -15.37 10.26
C VAL A 15 9.04 -16.08 11.61
N GLU A 16 8.83 -17.40 11.62
CA GLU A 16 8.57 -18.19 12.82
C GLU A 16 9.69 -18.10 13.88
N HIS A 17 10.94 -17.96 13.44
CA HIS A 17 12.10 -17.87 14.33
C HIS A 17 12.18 -16.54 15.10
N ASN A 18 11.33 -15.57 14.76
CA ASN A 18 11.25 -14.28 15.43
C ASN A 18 10.29 -14.30 16.65
N GLN A 19 9.74 -15.46 17.01
CA GLN A 19 8.79 -15.63 18.13
C GLN A 19 9.18 -14.84 19.39
N ARG A 20 10.44 -14.96 19.85
CA ARG A 20 10.90 -14.25 21.08
C ARG A 20 10.78 -12.72 20.97
N HIS A 21 10.99 -12.16 19.79
CA HIS A 21 10.85 -10.73 19.55
C HIS A 21 9.38 -10.34 19.46
N PHE A 22 8.57 -11.14 18.76
CA PHE A 22 7.14 -10.91 18.60
C PHE A 22 6.37 -11.00 19.92
N ASP A 23 6.72 -11.95 20.79
CA ASP A 23 6.08 -12.14 22.10
C ASP A 23 6.22 -10.93 23.04
N ALA A 24 7.25 -10.10 22.82
CA ALA A 24 7.53 -8.92 23.65
C ALA A 24 6.91 -7.61 23.14
N LEU A 25 6.25 -7.66 21.97
CA LEU A 25 5.56 -6.52 21.37
C LEU A 25 4.17 -6.34 21.98
N LYS A 26 3.63 -5.13 21.82
CA LYS A 26 2.22 -4.82 22.04
C LYS A 26 1.42 -4.88 20.75
N GLN A 27 2.01 -4.42 19.64
CA GLN A 27 1.34 -4.37 18.34
C GLN A 27 2.25 -4.97 17.26
N LEU A 28 1.70 -5.89 16.47
CA LEU A 28 2.39 -6.59 15.40
C LEU A 28 1.55 -6.62 14.14
N TYR A 29 1.96 -5.89 13.11
CA TYR A 29 1.23 -5.86 11.84
C TYR A 29 1.94 -6.73 10.81
N LEU A 30 1.27 -7.79 10.35
CA LEU A 30 1.82 -8.77 9.39
C LEU A 30 0.93 -8.96 8.15
N ALA A 31 -0.18 -8.22 8.05
CA ALA A 31 -1.08 -8.31 6.90
C ALA A 31 -0.37 -8.04 5.56
N ASN A 32 -0.92 -8.61 4.48
CA ASN A 32 -0.41 -8.42 3.11
C ASN A 32 1.07 -8.85 2.96
N ASN A 33 1.34 -10.11 3.29
CA ASN A 33 2.62 -10.78 3.07
C ASN A 33 2.38 -12.16 2.42
N SER A 34 3.36 -13.04 2.44
CA SER A 34 3.22 -14.43 2.02
C SER A 34 3.54 -15.40 3.16
N ILE A 35 3.28 -15.01 4.41
CA ILE A 35 3.69 -15.78 5.58
C ILE A 35 2.91 -17.09 5.62
N VAL A 36 3.62 -18.19 5.84
CA VAL A 36 3.03 -19.54 5.84
C VAL A 36 2.74 -20.02 7.27
N THR A 37 3.68 -19.80 8.19
CA THR A 37 3.55 -20.17 9.61
C THR A 37 4.01 -19.03 10.50
N LEU A 38 3.37 -18.94 11.68
CA LEU A 38 3.72 -17.99 12.73
C LEU A 38 3.57 -18.66 14.10
N LYS A 39 4.57 -18.45 14.96
CA LYS A 39 4.55 -18.90 16.35
C LYS A 39 4.51 -17.69 17.28
N ILE A 40 3.54 -17.73 18.18
CA ILE A 40 3.40 -16.83 19.32
C ILE A 40 3.28 -17.70 20.58
N SER A 41 3.87 -17.26 21.69
CA SER A 41 3.77 -17.93 22.98
C SER A 41 2.45 -17.60 23.68
N ALA A 42 1.96 -18.47 24.57
CA ALA A 42 0.73 -18.19 25.32
C ALA A 42 0.87 -17.01 26.32
N ASN A 43 2.10 -16.66 26.71
CA ASN A 43 2.43 -15.55 27.62
C ASN A 43 2.91 -14.29 26.88
N ASN A 44 2.53 -14.14 25.60
CA ASN A 44 2.85 -12.95 24.82
C ASN A 44 2.17 -11.69 25.41
N THR A 45 2.68 -10.51 25.04
CA THR A 45 2.13 -9.22 25.45
C THR A 45 1.34 -8.51 24.35
N LEU A 46 0.95 -9.21 23.28
CA LEU A 46 0.27 -8.61 22.13
C LEU A 46 -1.14 -8.18 22.52
N GLU A 47 -1.43 -6.91 22.24
CA GLU A 47 -2.73 -6.27 22.33
C GLU A 47 -3.38 -6.17 20.94
N THR A 48 -2.58 -6.15 19.88
CA THR A 48 -3.07 -6.03 18.49
C THR A 48 -2.20 -6.84 17.53
N ILE A 49 -2.85 -7.58 16.63
CA ILE A 49 -2.17 -8.29 15.54
C ILE A 49 -3.00 -8.22 14.24
N THR A 50 -2.31 -8.10 13.10
CA THR A 50 -2.92 -8.26 11.76
C THR A 50 -2.25 -9.40 10.99
N LEU A 51 -3.04 -10.23 10.32
CA LEU A 51 -2.72 -11.53 9.74
C LEU A 51 -3.35 -11.77 8.37
N SER A 52 -4.33 -10.96 7.94
CA SER A 52 -5.01 -11.11 6.64
C SER A 52 -4.06 -11.03 5.44
N ASN A 53 -4.51 -11.53 4.29
CA ASN A 53 -3.76 -11.52 3.04
C ASN A 53 -2.36 -12.13 3.19
N ASN A 54 -2.29 -13.32 3.77
CA ASN A 54 -1.10 -14.16 3.90
C ASN A 54 -1.37 -15.55 3.32
N ASP A 55 -0.35 -16.41 3.35
CA ASP A 55 -0.39 -17.72 2.71
C ASP A 55 -0.42 -18.88 3.70
N TRP A 56 -1.29 -18.76 4.70
CA TRP A 56 -1.27 -19.57 5.92
C TRP A 56 -1.37 -21.08 5.69
N ASP A 57 -0.65 -21.83 6.52
CA ASP A 57 -0.93 -23.23 6.80
C ASP A 57 -2.06 -23.34 7.84
N CYS A 58 -3.07 -24.16 7.56
CA CYS A 58 -4.24 -24.26 8.44
C CYS A 58 -3.90 -24.81 9.82
N LYS A 59 -2.96 -25.75 9.94
CA LYS A 59 -2.58 -26.32 11.25
C LYS A 59 -1.85 -25.29 12.10
N SER A 60 -0.92 -24.55 11.50
CA SER A 60 -0.23 -23.43 12.16
C SER A 60 -1.21 -22.34 12.58
N LEU A 61 -2.13 -21.96 11.70
CA LEU A 61 -3.09 -20.88 11.95
C LEU A 61 -4.03 -21.22 13.12
N ARG A 62 -4.59 -22.44 13.16
CA ARG A 62 -5.39 -22.89 14.31
C ARG A 62 -4.59 -22.84 15.60
N ALA A 63 -3.34 -23.30 15.59
CA ALA A 63 -2.47 -23.27 16.78
C ALA A 63 -2.14 -21.84 17.23
N LEU A 64 -1.97 -20.91 16.29
CA LEU A 64 -1.76 -19.49 16.57
C LEU A 64 -2.99 -18.85 17.22
N LEU A 65 -4.16 -19.05 16.63
CA LEU A 65 -5.42 -18.44 17.06
C LEU A 65 -5.88 -18.89 18.46
N THR A 66 -5.36 -20.01 18.98
CA THR A 66 -5.56 -20.41 20.39
C THR A 66 -4.74 -19.60 21.40
N LYS A 67 -3.69 -18.91 20.94
CA LYS A 67 -2.69 -18.23 21.79
C LYS A 67 -2.74 -16.72 21.67
N VAL A 68 -3.26 -16.23 20.56
CA VAL A 68 -3.59 -14.82 20.40
C VAL A 68 -4.99 -14.64 21.00
N PRO A 69 -5.18 -13.71 21.95
CA PRO A 69 -6.52 -13.33 22.39
C PRO A 69 -7.41 -13.02 21.17
N HIS A 70 -8.73 -13.13 21.25
CA HIS A 70 -9.68 -12.83 20.16
C HIS A 70 -9.69 -11.35 19.67
N GLN A 71 -8.58 -10.63 19.82
CA GLN A 71 -8.32 -9.26 19.43
C GLN A 71 -7.58 -9.23 18.08
N LEU A 72 -8.14 -9.92 17.07
CA LEU A 72 -7.89 -9.50 15.69
C LEU A 72 -8.52 -8.11 15.55
N ASP A 73 -7.73 -7.15 15.06
CA ASP A 73 -8.25 -5.79 14.87
C ASP A 73 -9.51 -5.84 13.99
N THR A 74 -10.48 -4.99 14.29
CA THR A 74 -11.71 -4.84 13.52
C THR A 74 -11.38 -4.34 12.11
N GLY A 75 -11.11 -5.27 11.20
CA GLY A 75 -10.68 -5.00 9.82
C GLY A 75 -9.71 -6.03 9.25
N ASP A 76 -9.15 -6.92 10.06
CA ASP A 76 -8.17 -7.92 9.62
C ASP A 76 -8.81 -9.28 9.35
N SER A 77 -9.40 -9.44 8.16
CA SER A 77 -10.01 -10.69 7.73
C SER A 77 -9.94 -10.86 6.22
N ASP A 78 -9.79 -12.09 5.77
CA ASP A 78 -9.97 -12.47 4.38
C ASP A 78 -11.45 -12.74 4.08
N HIS A 79 -11.94 -12.19 2.97
CA HIS A 79 -13.32 -12.40 2.52
C HIS A 79 -13.45 -13.53 1.50
N ASN A 80 -12.44 -13.71 0.65
CA ASN A 80 -12.42 -14.71 -0.41
C ASN A 80 -11.06 -15.41 -0.43
N CYS A 81 -11.09 -16.74 -0.49
CA CYS A 81 -9.87 -17.54 -0.60
C CYS A 81 -9.64 -18.00 -2.04
N LYS A 82 -8.36 -18.13 -2.40
CA LYS A 82 -7.96 -18.78 -3.66
C LYS A 82 -8.35 -20.27 -3.68
N PRO A 83 -8.40 -20.93 -4.84
CA PRO A 83 -8.68 -22.36 -4.92
C PRO A 83 -7.77 -23.17 -3.99
N ASP A 84 -8.32 -24.23 -3.39
CA ASP A 84 -7.69 -25.10 -2.39
C ASP A 84 -7.40 -24.45 -1.02
N TYR A 85 -7.87 -23.23 -0.80
CA TYR A 85 -7.81 -22.55 0.50
C TYR A 85 -9.20 -22.49 1.12
N GLN A 86 -9.23 -22.49 2.44
CA GLN A 86 -10.43 -22.39 3.25
C GLN A 86 -10.27 -21.27 4.28
N LEU A 87 -11.39 -20.77 4.80
CA LEU A 87 -11.39 -19.81 5.90
C LEU A 87 -11.29 -20.54 7.25
N GLU A 88 -10.30 -20.15 8.06
CA GLU A 88 -10.20 -20.48 9.49
C GLU A 88 -10.31 -19.16 10.26
N GLN A 89 -11.41 -18.97 10.98
CA GLN A 89 -11.71 -17.72 11.70
C GLN A 89 -11.51 -16.46 10.84
N ASN A 90 -12.06 -16.48 9.62
CA ASN A 90 -11.96 -15.40 8.63
C ASN A 90 -10.55 -15.12 8.10
N LEU A 91 -9.63 -16.09 8.16
CA LEU A 91 -8.32 -16.00 7.51
C LEU A 91 -8.13 -17.18 6.57
N CYS A 92 -7.63 -16.93 5.35
CA CYS A 92 -7.45 -17.96 4.35
C CYS A 92 -6.22 -18.83 4.67
N CYS A 93 -6.39 -20.14 4.59
CA CYS A 93 -5.31 -21.10 4.78
C CYS A 93 -5.46 -22.31 3.85
N LYS A 94 -4.36 -23.02 3.61
CA LYS A 94 -4.35 -24.32 2.92
C LYS A 94 -3.87 -25.41 3.86
N ALA A 95 -4.57 -26.54 3.88
CA ALA A 95 -4.17 -27.71 4.66
C ALA A 95 -3.12 -28.51 3.88
N THR A 96 -1.93 -28.70 4.47
CA THR A 96 -0.82 -29.46 3.86
C THR A 96 0.11 -30.00 4.94
N ASP A 97 0.67 -31.20 4.72
CA ASP A 97 1.61 -31.82 5.67
C ASP A 97 2.97 -31.12 5.69
N LYS A 98 3.38 -30.55 4.55
CA LYS A 98 4.68 -29.89 4.36
C LYS A 98 4.45 -28.52 3.72
N PRO A 99 4.03 -27.51 4.51
CA PRO A 99 3.50 -26.27 3.96
C PRO A 99 4.52 -25.49 3.14
N TYR A 100 5.77 -25.38 3.62
CA TYR A 100 6.84 -24.70 2.88
C TYR A 100 7.25 -25.43 1.59
N LEU A 101 7.28 -26.77 1.61
CA LEU A 101 7.57 -27.55 0.40
C LEU A 101 6.46 -27.38 -0.64
N ASP A 102 5.20 -27.38 -0.21
CA ASP A 102 4.05 -27.12 -1.08
C ASP A 102 4.15 -25.72 -1.72
N ARG A 103 4.50 -24.67 -0.95
CA ARG A 103 4.70 -23.32 -1.54
C ARG A 103 5.87 -23.25 -2.51
N LEU A 104 6.97 -23.93 -2.20
CA LEU A 104 8.11 -24.02 -3.11
C LEU A 104 7.71 -24.69 -4.43
N LEU A 105 6.98 -25.80 -4.38
CA LEU A 105 6.50 -26.50 -5.58
C LEU A 105 5.51 -25.64 -6.39
N GLN A 106 4.60 -24.93 -5.73
CA GLN A 106 3.71 -23.98 -6.40
C GLN A 106 4.51 -22.88 -7.12
N TYR A 107 5.51 -22.30 -6.44
CA TYR A 107 6.36 -21.28 -7.04
C TYR A 107 7.14 -21.81 -8.25
N ILE A 108 7.78 -22.98 -8.12
CA ILE A 108 8.50 -23.63 -9.22
C ILE A 108 7.57 -23.92 -10.40
N HIS A 109 6.34 -24.37 -10.14
CA HIS A 109 5.38 -24.63 -11.21
C HIS A 109 5.06 -23.36 -12.00
N LEU A 110 4.81 -22.25 -11.28
CA LEU A 110 4.51 -20.95 -11.87
C LEU A 110 5.69 -20.34 -12.64
N THR A 111 6.93 -20.55 -12.19
CA THR A 111 8.12 -20.05 -12.90
C THR A 111 8.53 -20.93 -14.07
N SER A 112 8.39 -22.26 -13.93
CA SER A 112 8.81 -23.21 -14.97
C SER A 112 8.01 -23.10 -16.27
N SER A 113 6.74 -22.69 -16.22
CA SER A 113 5.93 -22.43 -17.41
C SER A 113 6.49 -21.26 -18.23
N ALA A 114 6.95 -20.21 -17.56
CA ALA A 114 7.63 -19.08 -18.18
C ALA A 114 9.01 -19.48 -18.77
N GLU A 115 9.79 -20.27 -18.03
CA GLU A 115 11.10 -20.75 -18.50
C GLU A 115 10.98 -21.66 -19.73
N LYS A 116 9.98 -22.55 -19.78
CA LYS A 116 9.74 -23.43 -20.94
C LYS A 116 9.42 -22.63 -22.20
N LEU A 117 8.65 -21.55 -22.09
CA LEU A 117 8.35 -20.67 -23.22
C LEU A 117 9.62 -19.93 -23.70
N SER A 118 10.44 -19.43 -22.77
CA SER A 118 11.70 -18.78 -23.11
C SER A 118 12.67 -19.70 -23.85
N ARG A 119 12.70 -21.00 -23.52
CA ARG A 119 13.57 -21.97 -24.21
C ARG A 119 13.02 -22.38 -25.58
N ALA A 120 11.70 -22.52 -25.73
CA ALA A 120 11.07 -22.88 -27.00
C ALA A 120 11.27 -21.82 -28.11
N CYS A 121 11.60 -20.57 -27.73
CA CYS A 121 11.85 -19.47 -28.67
C CYS A 121 13.34 -19.17 -28.90
N SER A 122 14.29 -20.00 -28.46
CA SER A 122 15.72 -19.78 -28.77
C SER A 122 16.10 -20.39 -30.13
N PRO A 123 16.52 -19.59 -31.13
CA PRO A 123 16.97 -20.11 -32.44
C PRO A 123 18.34 -20.82 -32.38
N ALA A 124 19.03 -20.72 -31.25
CA ALA A 124 20.39 -21.24 -31.05
C ALA A 124 20.50 -22.76 -31.28
N GLU A 125 19.46 -23.54 -30.94
CA GLU A 125 19.48 -24.99 -31.15
C GLU A 125 19.37 -25.36 -32.65
N ALA A 126 18.61 -24.59 -33.43
CA ALA A 126 18.49 -24.78 -34.87
C ALA A 126 19.80 -24.45 -35.60
N LEU A 127 20.50 -23.38 -35.18
CA LEU A 127 21.80 -22.97 -35.74
C LEU A 127 22.90 -24.02 -35.52
N SER A 128 23.02 -24.58 -34.31
CA SER A 128 23.99 -25.66 -34.04
C SER A 128 23.70 -26.90 -34.89
N SER A 129 22.42 -27.23 -35.08
CA SER A 129 22.00 -28.37 -35.88
C SER A 129 22.35 -28.19 -37.37
N VAL A 130 22.27 -26.97 -37.91
CA VAL A 130 22.68 -26.67 -39.31
C VAL A 130 24.20 -26.69 -39.47
N GLN A 131 24.96 -26.21 -38.48
CA GLN A 131 26.43 -26.28 -38.49
C GLN A 131 26.92 -27.73 -38.40
N ASP A 132 26.36 -28.53 -37.50
CA ASP A 132 26.67 -29.95 -37.36
C ASP A 132 26.32 -30.74 -38.63
N LEU A 133 25.19 -30.41 -39.29
CA LEU A 133 24.81 -31.01 -40.57
C LEU A 133 25.78 -30.62 -41.70
N SER A 134 26.22 -29.36 -41.74
CA SER A 134 27.20 -28.85 -42.70
C SER A 134 28.56 -29.53 -42.54
N ASP A 135 29.00 -29.74 -41.29
CA ASP A 135 30.27 -30.41 -40.98
C ASP A 135 30.20 -31.92 -41.27
N TYR A 136 29.06 -32.56 -40.97
CA TYR A 136 28.80 -33.95 -41.34
C TYR A 136 28.77 -34.14 -42.86
N MET A 137 28.08 -33.28 -43.61
CA MET A 137 28.05 -33.34 -45.08
C MET A 137 29.44 -33.14 -45.69
N SER A 138 30.27 -32.29 -45.11
CA SER A 138 31.66 -32.08 -45.56
C SER A 138 32.55 -33.31 -45.33
N ASN A 139 32.29 -34.08 -44.26
CA ASN A 139 33.01 -35.31 -43.94
C ASN A 139 32.53 -36.55 -44.73
N VAL A 140 31.22 -36.64 -45.03
CA VAL A 140 30.63 -37.80 -45.73
C VAL A 140 30.85 -37.73 -47.25
N THR A 141 31.03 -36.54 -47.82
CA THR A 141 31.13 -36.35 -49.28
C THR A 141 32.53 -36.60 -49.87
N GLY A 142 33.41 -37.33 -49.18
CA GLY A 142 34.76 -37.73 -49.62
C GLY A 142 35.05 -37.65 -51.13
N GLY A 143 35.37 -36.44 -51.62
CA GLY A 143 35.77 -36.19 -53.00
C GLY A 143 34.68 -36.19 -54.09
N VAL A 144 33.39 -36.05 -53.80
CA VAL A 144 32.41 -35.72 -54.86
C VAL A 144 32.53 -34.23 -55.15
N GLN A 145 33.09 -33.87 -56.30
CA GLN A 145 33.18 -32.49 -56.75
C GLN A 145 31.76 -31.96 -56.97
N LEU A 146 31.23 -31.26 -55.96
CA LEU A 146 29.94 -30.57 -56.03
C LEU A 146 29.90 -29.74 -57.31
N ASN A 147 28.76 -29.80 -58.03
CA ASN A 147 28.53 -28.94 -59.20
C ASN A 147 28.91 -27.50 -58.80
N PRO A 148 29.78 -26.79 -59.56
CA PRO A 148 30.20 -25.42 -59.24
C PRO A 148 29.02 -24.47 -58.98
N SER A 149 27.89 -24.70 -59.66
CA SER A 149 26.64 -23.95 -59.44
C SER A 149 26.06 -24.20 -58.05
N LEU A 150 26.07 -25.46 -57.59
CA LEU A 150 25.56 -25.84 -56.28
C LEU A 150 26.49 -25.36 -55.15
N GLN A 151 27.80 -25.36 -55.39
CA GLN A 151 28.76 -24.81 -54.43
C GLN A 151 28.64 -23.29 -54.27
N ALA A 152 28.35 -22.57 -55.36
CA ALA A 152 28.09 -21.13 -55.32
C ALA A 152 26.82 -20.83 -54.50
N GLU A 153 25.75 -21.59 -54.72
CA GLU A 153 24.48 -21.46 -53.98
C GLU A 153 24.65 -21.77 -52.48
N ILE A 154 25.43 -22.80 -52.12
CA ILE A 154 25.77 -23.10 -50.71
C ILE A 154 26.55 -21.94 -50.07
N ASN A 155 27.51 -21.35 -50.78
CA ASN A 155 28.30 -20.24 -50.27
C ASN A 155 27.45 -18.97 -50.10
N GLU A 156 26.51 -18.72 -51.00
CA GLU A 156 25.54 -17.62 -50.91
C GLU A 156 24.61 -17.80 -49.70
N LEU A 157 23.99 -18.98 -49.54
CA LEU A 157 23.13 -19.29 -48.39
C LEU A 157 23.88 -19.19 -47.05
N ARG A 158 25.15 -19.62 -46.99
CA ARG A 158 25.99 -19.42 -45.80
C ARG A 158 26.20 -17.95 -45.48
N HIS A 159 26.45 -17.14 -46.51
CA HIS A 159 26.63 -15.71 -46.32
C HIS A 159 25.34 -15.03 -45.85
N GLU A 160 24.20 -15.35 -46.46
CA GLU A 160 22.88 -14.85 -46.03
C GLU A 160 22.54 -15.27 -44.60
N THR A 161 22.78 -16.54 -44.24
CA THR A 161 22.55 -17.05 -42.88
C THR A 161 23.41 -16.31 -41.86
N GLN A 162 24.67 -16.05 -42.17
CA GLN A 162 25.56 -15.29 -41.30
C GLN A 162 25.07 -13.84 -41.15
N GLN A 163 24.69 -13.18 -42.25
CA GLN A 163 24.14 -11.83 -42.20
C GLN A 163 22.87 -11.73 -41.36
N LEU A 164 21.95 -12.70 -41.52
CA LEU A 164 20.72 -12.75 -40.72
C LEU A 164 21.03 -12.96 -39.23
N THR A 165 21.99 -13.82 -38.91
CA THR A 165 22.46 -14.06 -37.53
C THR A 165 23.05 -12.79 -36.93
N ASP A 166 23.95 -12.11 -37.65
CA ASP A 166 24.56 -10.86 -37.19
C ASP A 166 23.51 -9.76 -36.98
N THR A 167 22.50 -9.70 -37.85
CA THR A 167 21.37 -8.76 -37.74
C THR A 167 20.49 -9.08 -36.53
N GLN A 168 20.20 -10.36 -36.30
CA GLN A 168 19.44 -10.81 -35.13
C GLN A 168 20.17 -10.45 -33.84
N ASP A 169 21.47 -10.73 -33.74
CA ASP A 169 22.29 -10.41 -32.57
C ASP A 169 22.32 -8.90 -32.27
N GLN A 170 22.37 -8.06 -33.30
CA GLN A 170 22.30 -6.60 -33.15
C GLN A 170 20.94 -6.15 -32.62
N LEU A 171 19.84 -6.70 -33.15
CA LEU A 171 18.49 -6.39 -32.69
C LEU A 171 18.27 -6.87 -31.26
N GLU A 172 18.72 -8.07 -30.91
CA GLU A 172 18.63 -8.59 -29.54
C GLU A 172 19.39 -7.71 -28.55
N LYS A 173 20.60 -7.26 -28.88
CA LYS A 173 21.36 -6.32 -28.02
C LYS A 173 20.63 -5.00 -27.83
N LEU A 174 20.02 -4.46 -28.88
CA LEU A 174 19.25 -3.21 -28.79
C LEU A 174 18.02 -3.38 -27.90
N LEU A 175 17.28 -4.48 -28.07
CA LEU A 175 16.08 -4.79 -27.30
C LEU A 175 16.39 -5.13 -25.84
N HIS A 176 17.53 -5.77 -25.56
CA HIS A 176 17.94 -6.14 -24.21
C HIS A 176 18.03 -4.94 -23.26
N SER A 177 18.52 -3.80 -23.75
CA SER A 177 18.57 -2.55 -22.98
C SER A 177 17.16 -2.07 -22.60
N LEU A 178 16.22 -2.13 -23.54
CA LEU A 178 14.84 -1.73 -23.31
C LEU A 178 14.13 -2.68 -22.34
N ASP A 179 14.34 -3.99 -22.49
CA ASP A 179 13.76 -5.00 -21.59
C ASP A 179 14.26 -4.83 -20.16
N THR A 180 15.55 -4.51 -19.99
CA THR A 180 16.15 -4.22 -18.69
C THR A 180 15.49 -3.00 -18.04
N GLU A 181 15.30 -1.92 -18.81
CA GLU A 181 14.63 -0.71 -18.31
C GLU A 181 13.15 -0.98 -17.95
N ILE A 182 12.44 -1.80 -18.73
CA ILE A 182 11.07 -2.21 -18.42
C ILE A 182 11.05 -2.98 -17.10
N ASP A 183 11.94 -3.95 -16.91
CA ASP A 183 12.05 -4.74 -15.69
C ASP A 183 12.40 -3.89 -14.45
N ASP A 184 13.31 -2.93 -14.60
CA ASP A 184 13.68 -2.01 -13.54
C ASP A 184 12.50 -1.13 -13.13
N ASN A 185 11.72 -0.64 -14.10
CA ASN A 185 10.53 0.16 -13.80
C ASN A 185 9.40 -0.69 -13.19
N LEU A 186 9.20 -1.93 -13.63
CA LEU A 186 8.28 -2.88 -12.98
C LEU A 186 8.64 -3.06 -11.51
N ARG A 187 9.93 -3.30 -11.19
CA ARG A 187 10.43 -3.43 -9.81
C ARG A 187 10.26 -2.14 -9.02
N ARG A 188 10.67 -1.01 -9.59
CA ARG A 188 10.61 0.32 -8.96
C ARG A 188 9.20 0.69 -8.53
N TYR A 189 8.21 0.41 -9.38
CA TYR A 189 6.81 0.73 -9.12
C TYR A 189 6.02 -0.45 -8.53
N ARG A 190 6.69 -1.57 -8.20
CA ARG A 190 6.08 -2.79 -7.65
C ARG A 190 4.91 -3.30 -8.51
N VAL A 191 5.05 -3.19 -9.83
CA VAL A 191 4.09 -3.71 -10.80
C VAL A 191 4.50 -5.14 -11.13
N THR A 192 3.56 -6.08 -11.04
CA THR A 192 3.82 -7.49 -11.31
C THR A 192 4.25 -7.71 -12.75
N LYS A 193 5.45 -8.26 -12.94
CA LYS A 193 5.93 -8.75 -14.24
C LYS A 193 5.12 -9.96 -14.65
N ASP A 194 4.68 -9.97 -15.90
CA ASP A 194 4.12 -11.15 -16.52
C ASP A 194 5.13 -11.67 -17.54
N ALA A 195 5.70 -12.83 -17.23
CA ALA A 195 6.76 -13.42 -18.03
C ALA A 195 6.23 -14.08 -19.32
N MET A 196 4.91 -14.25 -19.46
CA MET A 196 4.29 -14.91 -20.62
C MET A 196 3.79 -13.93 -21.69
N VAL A 197 3.92 -12.62 -21.45
CA VAL A 197 3.47 -11.58 -22.39
C VAL A 197 4.65 -10.87 -23.03
N ALA A 198 4.41 -10.28 -24.20
CA ALA A 198 5.40 -9.45 -24.88
C ALA A 198 5.86 -8.28 -23.98
N PRO A 199 7.13 -7.83 -24.07
CA PRO A 199 7.64 -6.73 -23.27
C PRO A 199 6.81 -5.44 -23.36
N SER A 200 6.21 -5.16 -24.52
CA SER A 200 5.31 -4.03 -24.72
C SER A 200 4.09 -4.05 -23.80
N GLN A 201 3.56 -5.22 -23.44
CA GLN A 201 2.45 -5.36 -22.49
C GLN A 201 2.89 -5.04 -21.06
N ASN A 202 4.10 -5.47 -20.67
CA ASN A 202 4.67 -5.11 -19.38
C ASN A 202 4.95 -3.59 -19.30
N LEU A 203 5.45 -2.99 -20.39
CA LEU A 203 5.58 -1.53 -20.49
C LEU A 203 4.23 -0.81 -20.35
N HIS A 204 3.17 -1.32 -21.00
CA HIS A 204 1.83 -0.77 -20.85
C HIS A 204 1.32 -0.84 -19.40
N LYS A 205 1.60 -1.94 -18.67
CA LYS A 205 1.25 -2.06 -17.25
C LYS A 205 1.93 -0.97 -16.42
N VAL A 206 3.21 -0.69 -16.66
CA VAL A 206 3.95 0.41 -16.00
C VAL A 206 3.31 1.76 -16.31
N ILE A 207 3.07 2.06 -17.59
CA ILE A 207 2.48 3.34 -18.00
C ILE A 207 1.07 3.52 -17.40
N ALA A 208 0.25 2.48 -17.42
CA ALA A 208 -1.09 2.50 -16.83
C ALA A 208 -1.05 2.77 -15.32
N HIS A 209 -0.13 2.12 -14.60
CA HIS A 209 0.10 2.38 -13.18
C HIS A 209 0.48 3.85 -12.92
N LEU A 210 1.41 4.39 -13.70
CA LEU A 210 1.85 5.79 -13.56
C LEU A 210 0.71 6.79 -13.83
N LYS A 211 -0.10 6.55 -14.87
CA LYS A 211 -1.28 7.38 -15.17
C LYS A 211 -2.30 7.35 -14.04
N SER A 212 -2.61 6.16 -13.51
CA SER A 212 -3.53 6.00 -12.39
C SER A 212 -3.03 6.71 -11.14
N ARG A 213 -1.75 6.53 -10.80
CA ARG A 213 -1.11 7.21 -9.67
C ARG A 213 -1.16 8.73 -9.81
N GLN A 214 -0.91 9.26 -11.01
CA GLN A 214 -0.97 10.69 -11.28
C GLN A 214 -2.39 11.24 -11.12
N ALA A 215 -3.39 10.55 -11.67
CA ALA A 215 -4.79 10.94 -11.54
C ALA A 215 -5.25 10.95 -10.08
N PHE A 216 -4.89 9.92 -9.31
CA PHE A 216 -5.16 9.86 -7.87
C PHE A 216 -4.52 11.03 -7.12
N LYS A 217 -3.26 11.37 -7.42
CA LYS A 217 -2.55 12.48 -6.75
C LYS A 217 -3.13 13.84 -7.09
N LEU A 218 -3.61 14.02 -8.31
CA LEU A 218 -4.32 15.23 -8.70
C LEU A 218 -5.63 15.37 -7.91
N GLN A 219 -6.44 14.32 -7.88
CA GLN A 219 -7.70 14.29 -7.12
C GLN A 219 -7.48 14.53 -5.62
N GLU A 220 -6.47 13.90 -5.02
CA GLU A 220 -6.11 14.12 -3.61
C GLU A 220 -5.74 15.58 -3.35
N SER A 221 -4.98 16.20 -4.25
CA SER A 221 -4.56 17.59 -4.13
C SER A 221 -5.74 18.56 -4.25
N ASP A 222 -6.67 18.29 -5.18
CA ASP A 222 -7.89 19.07 -5.35
C ASP A 222 -8.80 18.95 -4.12
N GLY A 223 -8.93 17.75 -3.55
CA GLY A 223 -9.65 17.51 -2.30
C GLY A 223 -9.08 18.32 -1.14
N ARG A 224 -7.76 18.25 -0.91
CA ARG A 224 -7.07 19.03 0.14
C ARG A 224 -7.22 20.54 -0.06
N ARG A 225 -7.20 21.01 -1.31
CA ARG A 225 -7.42 22.42 -1.62
C ARG A 225 -8.84 22.86 -1.29
N SER A 226 -9.84 22.03 -1.59
CA SER A 226 -11.23 22.27 -1.24
C SER A 226 -11.42 22.35 0.28
N GLU A 227 -10.86 21.41 1.03
CA GLU A 227 -10.89 21.40 2.50
C GLU A 227 -10.25 22.66 3.10
N ALA A 228 -9.09 23.07 2.57
CA ALA A 228 -8.40 24.28 3.01
C ALA A 228 -9.24 25.54 2.76
N ASN A 229 -9.87 25.64 1.59
CA ASN A 229 -10.75 26.76 1.25
C ASN A 229 -11.99 26.79 2.15
N GLN A 230 -12.60 25.63 2.44
CA GLN A 230 -13.74 25.55 3.33
C GLN A 230 -13.35 25.95 4.76
N LYS A 231 -12.21 25.48 5.24
CA LYS A 231 -11.70 25.84 6.58
C LYS A 231 -11.42 27.34 6.68
N LYS A 232 -10.87 27.95 5.63
CA LYS A 232 -10.67 29.41 5.56
C LYS A 232 -11.99 30.17 5.69
N ARG A 233 -13.02 29.78 4.93
CA ARG A 233 -14.36 30.39 5.03
C ARG A 233 -14.95 30.26 6.44
N ASN A 234 -14.83 29.09 7.06
CA ASN A 234 -15.32 28.88 8.42
C ASN A 234 -14.61 29.80 9.42
N VAL A 235 -13.29 30.00 9.28
CA VAL A 235 -12.54 30.94 10.11
C VAL A 235 -13.01 32.38 9.89
N GLU A 236 -13.20 32.80 8.64
CA GLU A 236 -13.71 34.14 8.31
C GLU A 236 -15.10 34.39 8.92
N THR A 237 -15.99 33.40 8.89
CA THR A 237 -17.31 33.46 9.54
C THR A 237 -17.17 33.58 11.06
N LEU A 238 -16.35 32.74 11.69
CA LEU A 238 -16.12 32.79 13.14
C LEU A 238 -15.48 34.11 13.59
N GLU A 239 -14.61 34.71 12.77
CA GLU A 239 -14.05 36.03 13.03
C GLU A 239 -15.13 37.12 13.00
N GLN A 240 -16.06 37.06 12.04
CA GLN A 240 -17.18 37.99 11.96
C GLN A 240 -18.12 37.84 13.15
N GLU A 241 -18.46 36.61 13.54
CA GLU A 241 -19.27 36.32 14.72
C GLU A 241 -18.61 36.84 16.00
N ASN A 242 -17.30 36.58 16.18
CA ASN A 242 -16.55 37.09 17.32
C ASN A 242 -16.56 38.63 17.39
N LYS A 243 -16.38 39.32 16.25
CA LYS A 243 -16.49 40.79 16.20
C LYS A 243 -17.88 41.26 16.63
N SER A 244 -18.95 40.60 16.17
CA SER A 244 -20.32 40.93 16.55
C SER A 244 -20.57 40.73 18.05
N LEU A 245 -20.13 39.59 18.60
CA LEU A 245 -20.26 39.29 20.03
C LEU A 245 -19.45 40.27 20.89
N GLN A 246 -18.27 40.69 20.44
CA GLN A 246 -17.45 41.68 21.14
C GLN A 246 -18.14 43.06 21.19
N SER A 247 -18.79 43.47 20.10
CA SER A 247 -19.61 44.69 20.08
C SER A 247 -20.78 44.61 21.05
N GLN A 248 -21.56 43.52 21.02
CA GLN A 248 -22.69 43.30 21.95
C GLN A 248 -22.24 43.27 23.42
N ARG A 249 -21.07 42.68 23.69
CA ARG A 249 -20.50 42.67 25.03
C ARG A 249 -20.18 44.09 25.50
N THR A 250 -19.55 44.89 24.64
CA THR A 250 -19.21 46.29 24.94
C THR A 250 -20.47 47.11 25.25
N GLU A 251 -21.51 46.96 24.43
CA GLU A 251 -22.80 47.64 24.64
C GLU A 251 -23.44 47.24 25.98
N LYS A 252 -23.43 45.94 26.32
CA LYS A 252 -23.93 45.46 27.62
C LYS A 252 -23.11 45.98 28.80
N GLU A 253 -21.79 46.05 28.67
CA GLU A 253 -20.92 46.62 29.71
C GLU A 253 -21.23 48.10 29.97
N ASP A 254 -21.52 48.87 28.92
CA ASP A 254 -21.90 50.28 29.05
C ASP A 254 -23.30 50.47 29.65
N MET A 255 -24.28 49.65 29.27
CA MET A 255 -25.60 49.63 29.94
C MET A 255 -25.47 49.34 31.44
N VAL A 256 -24.62 48.38 31.82
CA VAL A 256 -24.38 48.05 33.24
C VAL A 256 -23.77 49.25 33.99
N LYS A 257 -22.85 50.01 33.37
CA LYS A 257 -22.30 51.24 33.97
C LYS A 257 -23.40 52.29 34.19
N GLN A 258 -24.27 52.51 33.19
CA GLN A 258 -25.37 53.46 33.30
C GLN A 258 -26.35 53.07 34.42
N ILE A 259 -26.73 51.79 34.50
CA ILE A 259 -27.61 51.28 35.56
C ILE A 259 -26.97 51.50 36.95
N LYS A 260 -25.67 51.24 37.10
CA LYS A 260 -24.95 51.50 38.37
C LYS A 260 -24.98 52.97 38.76
N GLN A 261 -24.79 53.89 37.81
CA GLN A 261 -24.87 55.33 38.05
C GLN A 261 -26.29 55.75 38.46
N ALA A 262 -27.31 55.33 37.72
CA ALA A 262 -28.72 55.62 38.03
C ALA A 262 -29.12 55.07 39.41
N THR A 263 -28.71 53.83 39.73
CA THR A 263 -28.95 53.21 41.04
C THR A 263 -28.32 54.02 42.17
N THR A 264 -27.11 54.55 41.96
CA THR A 264 -26.41 55.37 42.95
C THR A 264 -27.12 56.70 43.17
N GLN A 265 -27.60 57.34 42.10
CA GLN A 265 -28.40 58.55 42.18
C GLN A 265 -29.72 58.32 42.94
N GLN A 266 -30.46 57.26 42.59
CA GLN A 266 -31.70 56.89 43.30
C GLN A 266 -31.46 56.60 44.78
N ARG A 267 -30.40 55.85 45.14
CA ARG A 267 -30.04 55.63 46.55
C ARG A 267 -29.77 56.94 47.29
N THR A 268 -29.15 57.92 46.63
CA THR A 268 -28.90 59.24 47.20
C THR A 268 -30.20 60.01 47.43
N ILE A 269 -31.14 59.94 46.49
CA ILE A 269 -32.47 60.55 46.61
C ILE A 269 -33.25 59.90 47.75
N VAL A 270 -33.30 58.56 47.81
CA VAL A 270 -33.97 57.81 48.89
C VAL A 270 -33.42 58.23 50.26
N ARG A 271 -32.10 58.28 50.44
CA ARG A 271 -31.49 58.75 51.69
C ARG A 271 -31.93 60.17 52.07
N LYS A 272 -32.03 61.10 51.11
CA LYS A 272 -32.51 62.47 51.38
C LYS A 272 -33.97 62.47 51.81
N LEU A 273 -34.82 61.69 51.14
CA LEU A 273 -36.25 61.58 51.47
C LEU A 273 -36.47 60.92 52.84
N GLU A 274 -35.71 59.89 53.18
CA GLU A 274 -35.72 59.27 54.52
C GLU A 274 -35.31 60.26 55.61
N ALA A 275 -34.27 61.06 55.36
CA ALA A 275 -33.85 62.11 56.29
C ALA A 275 -34.92 63.22 56.45
N GLN A 276 -35.65 63.56 55.39
CA GLN A 276 -36.76 64.52 55.44
C GLN A 276 -37.98 63.96 56.17
N LYS A 277 -38.31 62.67 55.99
CA LYS A 277 -39.37 61.98 56.73
C LYS A 277 -39.14 62.05 58.25
N ASN A 278 -37.90 61.88 58.69
CA ASN A 278 -37.51 61.96 60.11
C ASN A 278 -37.45 63.38 60.67
N ARG A 279 -37.61 64.43 59.84
CA ARG A 279 -37.72 65.83 60.24
C ARG A 279 -39.18 66.33 60.28
N ASN A 280 -40.15 65.47 60.00
CA ASN A 280 -41.57 65.83 60.02
C ASN A 280 -42.08 65.90 61.49
N PRO A 281 -42.62 67.04 61.99
CA PRO A 281 -42.99 67.21 63.40
C PRO A 281 -44.15 66.33 63.89
N ASP A 282 -44.93 65.75 62.97
CA ASP A 282 -46.17 65.01 63.25
C ASP A 282 -45.99 63.55 63.70
N THR A 283 -44.76 63.10 63.96
CA THR A 283 -44.50 61.80 64.60
C THR A 283 -43.97 61.93 66.04
N ARG A 284 -44.41 62.98 66.76
CA ARG A 284 -44.36 62.94 68.23
C ARG A 284 -45.23 61.78 68.71
N ARG A 285 -44.59 60.76 69.28
CA ARG A 285 -45.22 59.72 70.10
C ARG A 285 -46.25 60.38 71.02
N ILE A 286 -47.53 60.05 70.81
CA ILE A 286 -48.52 60.09 71.88
C ILE A 286 -48.26 58.84 72.72
N THR A 287 -47.32 58.93 73.66
CA THR A 287 -47.25 58.02 74.80
C THR A 287 -48.22 58.56 75.85
N LYS A 288 -49.26 57.78 76.14
CA LYS A 288 -50.11 57.92 77.33
C LYS A 288 -49.28 57.78 78.61
#